data_AF-A0A914U758-F1
#
_entry.id   AF-A0A914U758-F1
#
_cell.length_a   1.000
_cell.length_b   1.000
_cell.length_c   1.000
_cell.angle_alpha   90.00
_cell.angle_beta   90.00
_cell.angle_gamma   90.00
#
_symmetry.space_group_name_H-M   'P 1'
#
loop_
_entity.id
_entity.type
_entity.pdbx_description
1 polymer ?
#
loop_
_entity_poly.entity_id
_entity_poly.type
_entity_poly.pdbx_seq_one_letter_code
_entity_poly.pdbx_strand_id
1 'polypeptide(L)'
;MALSCRFYSNHLPDLEDTVMVKVVKIAEMGAYVTLLEYDNKEGMILLSELSRRRIRSVNKLIRVGRSECVVVIRVDKDKGYIDLSKRRVDPKDIAACDERYAKAKAVNSILRHVASQLGFTTNEQLEDLYEKAVWHFDKKEKKKAAAYDYFKRALTDTTVFDECNLDPDIKSKLLEDITKKLTPQAVKIRADFEVSCFAYEGVEAVKEALIVGKQHSSEIMPIKINLIAAPLFVITAQTMEREEGIAKVEKALDDIKSKIESYHGSFKIVMAPKIVTDLEDEERRLELEEDDEDEEGEGRESPPGEDDDGLVAPKGLDEEADIEEEARKGRPLSDEDFKEESD
;
A
#
# COMPACT_ATOMS: atom_id res chain seq x y z
N MET A 1 26.19 -9.14 -15.49
CA MET A 1 25.88 -10.03 -14.36
C MET A 1 25.03 -9.24 -13.38
N ALA A 2 24.00 -9.83 -12.79
CA ALA A 2 23.27 -9.14 -11.73
C ALA A 2 24.21 -8.99 -10.54
N LEU A 3 24.63 -7.77 -10.22
CA LEU A 3 25.38 -7.47 -9.01
C LEU A 3 24.55 -7.96 -7.83
N SER A 4 25.07 -8.91 -7.06
CA SER A 4 24.40 -9.43 -5.88
C SER A 4 25.35 -9.32 -4.72
N CYS A 5 24.86 -8.71 -3.64
CA CYS A 5 25.59 -8.60 -2.39
C CYS A 5 24.67 -9.10 -1.27
N ARG A 6 25.30 -9.68 -0.25
CA ARG A 6 24.68 -10.11 1.00
C ARG A 6 24.19 -8.91 1.80
N PHE A 7 23.13 -9.10 2.57
CA PHE A 7 22.50 -8.01 3.31
C PHE A 7 23.23 -7.79 4.65
N TYR A 8 23.81 -8.83 5.23
CA TYR A 8 24.49 -8.80 6.52
C TYR A 8 25.98 -9.09 6.41
N SER A 9 26.75 -8.61 7.39
CA SER A 9 28.20 -8.83 7.47
C SER A 9 28.54 -10.33 7.59
N ASN A 10 27.69 -11.09 8.26
CA ASN A 10 27.87 -12.53 8.44
C ASN A 10 27.59 -13.27 7.12
N HIS A 11 28.54 -14.15 6.74
CA HIS A 11 28.40 -14.95 5.52
C HIS A 11 27.35 -16.07 5.65
N LEU A 12 27.03 -16.49 6.87
CA LEU A 12 26.03 -17.51 7.19
C LEU A 12 25.15 -16.99 8.32
N PRO A 13 23.86 -17.35 8.36
CA PRO A 13 23.01 -17.03 9.50
C PRO A 13 23.45 -17.78 10.75
N ASP A 14 23.08 -17.24 11.90
CA ASP A 14 23.29 -17.88 13.20
C ASP A 14 22.18 -18.91 13.49
N LEU A 15 22.43 -19.81 14.45
CA LEU A 15 21.42 -20.78 14.88
C LEU A 15 20.21 -20.05 15.49
N GLU A 16 19.01 -20.59 15.23
CA GLU A 16 17.71 -20.07 15.69
C GLU A 16 17.31 -18.71 15.10
N ASP A 17 18.04 -18.21 14.10
CA ASP A 17 17.69 -16.96 13.43
C ASP A 17 16.51 -17.13 12.46
N THR A 18 15.70 -16.08 12.34
CA THR A 18 14.54 -16.03 11.43
C THR A 18 14.94 -15.32 10.14
N VAL A 19 14.85 -16.04 9.02
CA VAL A 19 15.29 -15.57 7.71
C VAL A 19 14.21 -15.76 6.66
N MET A 20 14.16 -14.84 5.70
CA MET A 20 13.29 -14.94 4.54
C MET A 20 13.95 -15.79 3.44
N VAL A 21 13.24 -16.84 3.00
CA VAL A 21 13.72 -17.74 1.95
C VAL A 21 12.78 -17.77 0.77
N LYS A 22 13.33 -17.97 -0.43
CA LYS A 22 12.56 -18.22 -1.65
C LYS A 22 12.65 -19.69 -2.01
N VAL A 23 11.52 -20.33 -2.27
CA VAL A 23 11.52 -21.75 -2.66
C VAL A 23 11.91 -21.89 -4.12
N VAL A 24 12.96 -22.68 -4.39
CA VAL A 24 13.45 -22.93 -5.76
C VAL A 24 12.91 -24.24 -6.30
N LYS A 25 12.98 -25.32 -5.50
CA LYS A 25 12.56 -26.64 -5.94
C LYS A 25 12.00 -27.45 -4.78
N ILE A 26 10.99 -28.26 -5.06
CA ILE A 26 10.42 -29.21 -4.12
C ILE A 26 10.87 -30.61 -4.57
N ALA A 27 11.43 -31.39 -3.64
CA ALA A 27 11.88 -32.76 -3.85
C ALA A 27 11.21 -33.70 -2.84
N GLU A 28 11.34 -35.01 -3.04
CA GLU A 28 10.73 -36.02 -2.16
C GLU A 28 11.31 -36.01 -0.73
N MET A 29 12.55 -35.57 -0.56
CA MET A 29 13.23 -35.48 0.74
C MET A 29 13.08 -34.11 1.42
N GLY A 30 12.65 -33.07 0.71
CA GLY A 30 12.48 -31.73 1.26
C GLY A 30 12.27 -30.65 0.21
N ALA A 31 12.17 -29.41 0.66
CA ALA A 31 12.15 -28.23 -0.22
C ALA A 31 13.53 -27.55 -0.22
N TYR A 32 14.09 -27.37 -1.40
CA TYR A 32 15.29 -26.56 -1.62
C TYR A 32 14.88 -25.10 -1.76
N VAL A 33 15.50 -24.27 -0.94
CA VAL A 33 15.20 -22.85 -0.85
C VAL A 33 16.50 -22.05 -0.92
N THR A 34 16.41 -20.80 -1.36
CA THR A 34 17.53 -19.87 -1.39
C THR A 34 17.29 -18.75 -0.40
N LEU A 35 18.29 -18.44 0.43
CA LEU A 35 18.24 -17.35 1.40
C LEU A 35 18.51 -16.04 0.66
N LEU A 36 17.48 -15.19 0.54
CA LEU A 36 17.58 -13.92 -0.20
C LEU A 36 18.52 -12.91 0.50
N GLU A 37 18.64 -13.02 1.81
CA GLU A 37 19.45 -12.13 2.65
C GLU A 37 20.95 -12.45 2.61
N TYR A 38 21.32 -13.69 2.26
CA TYR A 38 22.69 -14.20 2.31
C TYR A 38 23.17 -14.61 0.92
N ASP A 39 23.03 -13.70 -0.06
CA ASP A 39 23.52 -13.89 -1.43
C ASP A 39 22.97 -15.14 -2.15
N ASN A 40 21.69 -15.47 -1.90
CA ASN A 40 21.00 -16.61 -2.50
C ASN A 40 21.64 -17.97 -2.17
N LYS A 41 22.31 -18.09 -1.01
CA LYS A 41 22.80 -19.38 -0.52
C LYS A 41 21.69 -20.42 -0.43
N GLU A 42 22.05 -21.65 -0.73
CA GLU A 42 21.12 -22.78 -0.71
C GLU A 42 20.85 -23.25 0.72
N GLY A 43 19.59 -23.55 1.00
CA GLY A 43 19.12 -24.14 2.23
C GLY A 43 18.10 -25.24 1.93
N MET A 44 17.91 -26.13 2.90
CA MET A 44 16.98 -27.24 2.80
C MET A 44 15.97 -27.21 3.94
N ILE A 45 14.69 -27.35 3.61
CA ILE A 45 13.62 -27.58 4.58
C ILE A 45 13.22 -29.05 4.49
N LEU A 46 13.39 -29.80 5.58
CA LEU A 46 12.90 -31.17 5.68
C LEU A 46 11.36 -31.18 5.71
N LEU A 47 10.72 -32.20 5.11
CA LEU A 47 9.24 -32.32 5.16
C LEU A 47 8.70 -32.39 6.58
N SER A 48 9.43 -33.04 7.49
CA SER A 48 9.09 -33.13 8.91
C SER A 48 9.08 -31.76 9.62
N GLU A 49 9.82 -30.79 9.08
CA GLU A 49 9.95 -29.44 9.61
C GLU A 49 9.10 -28.42 8.83
N LEU A 50 8.20 -28.90 7.96
CA LEU A 50 7.33 -28.05 7.15
C LEU A 50 6.03 -27.64 7.86
N SER A 51 5.43 -28.54 8.65
CA SER A 51 4.17 -28.28 9.35
C SER A 51 4.07 -29.03 10.65
N ARG A 52 3.34 -28.46 11.63
CA ARG A 52 2.99 -29.13 12.89
C ARG A 52 1.89 -30.19 12.70
N ARG A 53 1.10 -30.11 11.62
CA ARG A 53 -0.05 -31.00 11.34
C ARG A 53 0.28 -31.98 10.22
N ARG A 54 -0.44 -33.12 10.15
CA ARG A 54 -0.30 -34.09 9.06
C ARG A 54 -0.60 -33.42 7.71
N ILE A 55 0.35 -33.54 6.79
CA ILE A 55 0.30 -32.90 5.48
C ILE A 55 -0.53 -33.76 4.52
N ARG A 56 -1.56 -33.18 3.90
CA ARG A 56 -2.30 -33.83 2.79
C ARG A 56 -1.62 -33.63 1.44
N SER A 57 -1.07 -32.43 1.20
CA SER A 57 -0.33 -32.08 -0.01
C SER A 57 0.68 -30.98 0.28
N VAL A 58 1.92 -31.18 -0.14
CA VAL A 58 3.05 -30.25 0.06
C VAL A 58 2.86 -28.97 -0.75
N ASN A 59 2.32 -29.08 -1.98
CA ASN A 59 2.12 -27.96 -2.90
C ASN A 59 1.13 -26.90 -2.39
N LYS A 60 0.29 -27.23 -1.40
CA LYS A 60 -0.61 -26.27 -0.76
C LYS A 60 0.11 -25.40 0.28
N LEU A 61 1.11 -25.96 0.95
CA LEU A 61 1.86 -25.32 2.04
C LEU A 61 3.05 -24.49 1.54
N ILE A 62 3.68 -24.95 0.47
CA ILE A 62 4.80 -24.28 -0.18
C ILE A 62 4.56 -24.31 -1.69
N ARG A 63 4.79 -23.16 -2.32
CA ARG A 63 4.84 -23.05 -3.78
C ARG A 63 6.21 -22.58 -4.22
N VAL A 64 6.69 -23.17 -5.31
CA VAL A 64 7.92 -22.73 -5.96
C VAL A 64 7.78 -21.25 -6.34
N GLY A 65 8.83 -20.48 -6.09
CA GLY A 65 8.92 -19.05 -6.39
C GLY A 65 8.35 -18.13 -5.31
N ARG A 66 7.62 -18.64 -4.31
CA ARG A 66 7.15 -17.84 -3.17
C ARG A 66 8.21 -17.69 -2.11
N SER A 67 8.16 -16.55 -1.41
CA SER A 67 8.97 -16.28 -0.24
C SER A 67 8.24 -16.74 1.02
N GLU A 68 8.99 -17.31 1.97
CA GLU A 68 8.48 -17.86 3.22
C GLU A 68 9.46 -17.53 4.36
N CYS A 69 8.94 -17.21 5.53
CA CYS A 69 9.74 -17.01 6.74
C CYS A 69 10.06 -18.38 7.38
N VAL A 70 11.33 -18.63 7.67
CA VAL A 70 11.80 -19.89 8.28
C VAL A 70 12.85 -19.62 9.35
N VAL A 71 12.99 -20.56 10.29
CA VAL A 71 14.03 -20.52 11.32
C VAL A 71 15.18 -21.46 10.94
N VAL A 72 16.40 -21.01 11.17
CA VAL A 72 17.61 -21.82 11.00
C VAL A 72 17.77 -22.79 12.17
N ILE A 73 17.79 -24.09 11.89
CA ILE A 73 18.04 -25.12 12.92
C ILE A 73 19.51 -25.42 13.05
N ARG A 74 20.17 -25.64 11.90
CA ARG A 74 21.56 -26.09 11.86
C ARG A 74 22.27 -25.49 10.66
N VAL A 75 23.51 -25.10 10.89
CA VAL A 75 24.40 -24.58 9.85
C VAL A 75 25.67 -25.43 9.86
N ASP A 76 25.96 -26.04 8.72
CA ASP A 76 27.24 -26.68 8.44
C ASP A 76 28.12 -25.67 7.69
N LYS A 77 29.14 -25.13 8.38
CA LYS A 77 30.01 -24.10 7.82
C LYS A 77 31.00 -24.66 6.79
N ASP A 78 31.33 -25.95 6.88
CA ASP A 78 32.31 -26.60 6.01
C ASP A 78 31.70 -26.95 4.66
N LYS A 79 30.43 -27.42 4.66
CA LYS A 79 29.70 -27.80 3.44
C LYS A 79 28.75 -26.72 2.93
N GLY A 80 28.49 -25.68 3.73
CA GLY A 80 27.54 -24.61 3.38
C GLY A 80 26.08 -25.04 3.41
N TYR A 81 25.76 -26.18 4.05
CA TYR A 81 24.38 -26.65 4.18
C TYR A 81 23.68 -25.95 5.36
N ILE A 82 22.47 -25.47 5.09
CA ILE A 82 21.62 -24.80 6.07
C ILE A 82 20.31 -25.58 6.18
N ASP A 83 20.07 -26.17 7.35
CA ASP A 83 18.82 -26.85 7.67
C ASP A 83 17.83 -25.84 8.26
N LEU A 84 16.65 -25.77 7.66
CA LEU A 84 15.64 -24.76 7.93
C LEU A 84 14.33 -25.42 8.38
N SER A 85 13.57 -24.72 9.21
CA SER A 85 12.25 -25.16 9.67
C SER A 85 11.22 -24.05 9.59
N LYS A 86 10.06 -24.39 9.00
CA LYS A 86 8.85 -23.59 9.02
C LYS A 86 7.99 -23.90 10.25
N ARG A 87 8.13 -25.10 10.81
CA ARG A 87 7.34 -25.59 11.95
C ARG A 87 7.59 -24.82 13.25
N ARG A 88 8.83 -24.37 13.46
CA ARG A 88 9.28 -23.70 14.69
C ARG A 88 9.04 -22.20 14.70
N VAL A 89 8.56 -21.62 13.60
CA VAL A 89 8.29 -20.19 13.50
C VAL A 89 6.97 -19.86 14.18
N ASP A 90 6.97 -18.90 15.10
CA ASP A 90 5.74 -18.36 15.69
C ASP A 90 5.22 -17.19 14.85
N PRO A 91 3.90 -16.94 14.81
CA PRO A 91 3.30 -15.92 13.95
C PRO A 91 3.81 -14.50 14.26
N LYS A 92 4.19 -14.24 15.51
CA LYS A 92 4.82 -12.97 15.91
C LYS A 92 6.18 -12.76 15.24
N ASP A 93 6.95 -13.84 15.09
CA ASP A 93 8.27 -13.81 14.47
C ASP A 93 8.17 -13.73 12.94
N ILE A 94 7.10 -14.27 12.33
CA ILE A 94 6.83 -14.09 10.90
C ILE A 94 6.69 -12.61 10.57
N ALA A 95 5.84 -11.88 11.30
CA ALA A 95 5.64 -10.45 11.08
C ALA A 95 6.92 -9.63 11.32
N ALA A 96 7.69 -9.97 12.36
CA ALA A 96 8.96 -9.32 12.63
C ALA A 96 10.01 -9.61 11.54
N CYS A 97 10.04 -10.84 11.00
CA CYS A 97 10.91 -11.22 9.89
C CYS A 97 10.52 -10.50 8.60
N ASP A 98 9.23 -10.41 8.28
CA ASP A 98 8.72 -9.64 7.14
C ASP A 98 9.11 -8.16 7.23
N GLU A 99 8.95 -7.53 8.40
CA GLU A 99 9.33 -6.14 8.62
C GLU A 99 10.85 -5.95 8.45
N ARG A 100 11.67 -6.82 9.06
CA ARG A 100 13.13 -6.77 8.92
C ARG A 100 13.57 -6.96 7.48
N TYR A 101 12.99 -7.94 6.79
CA TYR A 101 13.29 -8.23 5.40
C TYR A 101 12.88 -7.07 4.50
N ALA A 102 11.72 -6.45 4.72
CA ALA A 102 11.28 -5.27 3.97
C ALA A 102 12.25 -4.10 4.14
N LYS A 103 12.70 -3.82 5.37
CA LYS A 103 13.71 -2.79 5.67
C LYS A 103 15.02 -3.07 4.95
N ALA A 104 15.54 -4.30 5.06
CA ALA A 104 16.81 -4.67 4.45
C ALA A 104 16.73 -4.69 2.91
N LYS A 105 15.61 -5.13 2.34
CA LYS A 105 15.35 -5.09 0.89
C LYS A 105 15.28 -3.66 0.37
N ALA A 106 14.66 -2.73 1.11
CA ALA A 106 14.60 -1.32 0.74
C ALA A 106 16.02 -0.72 0.67
N VAL A 107 16.85 -0.97 1.69
CA VAL A 107 18.26 -0.53 1.75
C VAL A 107 19.08 -1.13 0.61
N ASN A 108 19.00 -2.44 0.39
CA ASN A 108 19.69 -3.12 -0.70
C ASN A 108 19.27 -2.57 -2.08
N SER A 109 17.99 -2.22 -2.25
CA SER A 109 17.51 -1.62 -3.49
C SER A 109 18.03 -0.19 -3.70
N ILE A 110 18.19 0.61 -2.65
CA ILE A 110 18.84 1.94 -2.73
C ILE A 110 20.30 1.78 -3.15
N LEU A 111 21.05 0.91 -2.46
CA LEU A 111 22.47 0.69 -2.73
C LEU A 111 22.72 0.13 -4.13
N ARG A 112 21.85 -0.75 -4.63
CA ARG A 112 21.91 -1.23 -6.01
C ARG A 112 21.69 -0.12 -7.04
N HIS A 113 20.81 0.83 -6.74
CA HIS A 113 20.56 1.96 -7.62
C HIS A 113 21.77 2.91 -7.64
N VAL A 114 22.31 3.26 -6.47
CA VAL A 114 23.57 4.02 -6.35
C VAL A 114 24.72 3.32 -7.06
N ALA A 115 24.84 2.00 -6.91
CA ALA A 115 25.87 1.21 -7.59
C ALA A 115 25.70 1.19 -9.12
N SER A 116 24.46 1.19 -9.61
CA SER A 116 24.16 1.27 -11.04
C SER A 116 24.48 2.65 -11.60
N GLN A 117 24.17 3.72 -10.85
CA GLN A 117 24.50 5.11 -11.22
C GLN A 117 26.00 5.37 -11.24
N LEU A 118 26.75 4.75 -10.32
CA LEU A 118 28.22 4.84 -10.28
C LEU A 118 28.91 3.89 -11.27
N GLY A 119 28.16 2.99 -11.92
CA GLY A 119 28.69 2.06 -12.92
C GLY A 119 29.60 0.98 -12.34
N PHE A 120 29.41 0.58 -11.08
CA PHE A 120 30.21 -0.49 -10.49
C PHE A 120 29.94 -1.82 -11.21
N THR A 121 30.98 -2.37 -11.84
CA THR A 121 30.91 -3.65 -12.55
C THR A 121 31.33 -4.85 -11.69
N THR A 122 31.95 -4.61 -10.53
CA THR A 122 32.58 -5.65 -9.70
C THR A 122 31.84 -5.82 -8.37
N ASN A 123 31.55 -7.07 -7.99
CA ASN A 123 30.89 -7.39 -6.71
C ASN A 123 31.70 -6.92 -5.48
N GLU A 124 33.03 -6.84 -5.59
CA GLU A 124 33.93 -6.38 -4.51
C GLU A 124 33.75 -4.89 -4.19
N GLN A 125 33.49 -4.05 -5.20
CA GLN A 125 33.21 -2.63 -4.99
C GLN A 125 31.86 -2.42 -4.30
N LEU A 126 30.90 -3.30 -4.61
CA LEU A 126 29.62 -3.33 -3.92
C LEU A 126 29.79 -3.81 -2.47
N GLU A 127 30.63 -4.82 -2.23
CA GLU A 127 30.90 -5.33 -0.88
C GLU A 127 31.57 -4.26 0.01
N ASP A 128 32.55 -3.51 -0.52
CA ASP A 128 33.20 -2.39 0.20
C ASP A 128 32.20 -1.26 0.52
N LEU A 129 31.28 -0.95 -0.39
CA LEU A 129 30.18 -0.01 -0.14
C LEU A 129 29.24 -0.52 0.97
N TYR A 130 28.90 -1.81 0.97
CA TYR A 130 28.06 -2.41 2.01
C TYR A 130 28.76 -2.46 3.36
N GLU A 131 30.06 -2.73 3.39
CA GLU A 131 30.84 -2.74 4.62
C GLU A 131 30.86 -1.35 5.27
N LYS A 132 31.10 -0.31 4.46
CA LYS A 132 31.14 1.09 4.92
C LYS A 132 29.76 1.64 5.26
N ALA A 133 28.75 1.38 4.43
CA ALA A 133 27.45 2.04 4.53
C ALA A 133 26.35 1.23 5.24
N VAL A 134 26.45 -0.10 5.36
CA VAL A 134 25.41 -0.93 5.99
C VAL A 134 25.96 -1.63 7.22
N TRP A 135 27.08 -2.32 7.09
CA TRP A 135 27.64 -3.13 8.19
C TRP A 135 28.23 -2.26 9.30
N HIS A 136 28.69 -1.04 9.00
CA HIS A 136 29.06 -0.08 10.05
C HIS A 136 27.88 0.25 10.97
N PHE A 137 26.71 0.59 10.41
CA PHE A 137 25.51 0.89 11.20
C PHE A 137 24.92 -0.36 11.88
N ASP A 138 24.96 -1.52 11.22
CA ASP A 138 24.51 -2.80 11.79
C ASP A 138 25.39 -3.23 12.99
N LYS A 139 26.72 -3.02 12.90
CA LYS A 139 27.67 -3.25 14.00
C LYS A 139 27.49 -2.25 15.15
N LYS A 140 27.16 -0.99 14.88
CA LYS A 140 26.97 0.07 15.88
C LYS A 140 25.76 -0.21 16.79
N GLU A 141 24.65 -0.67 16.23
CA GLU A 141 23.41 -0.94 16.99
C GLU A 141 23.29 -2.39 17.51
N LYS A 142 24.13 -3.34 17.06
CA LYS A 142 24.02 -4.78 17.37
C LYS A 142 22.63 -5.37 17.06
N LYS A 143 21.83 -4.71 16.22
CA LYS A 143 20.49 -5.13 15.80
C LYS A 143 20.46 -5.25 14.28
N LYS A 144 20.11 -6.45 13.81
CA LYS A 144 19.88 -6.74 12.40
C LYS A 144 18.84 -5.76 11.83
N ALA A 145 19.19 -5.11 10.72
CA ALA A 145 18.34 -4.17 9.96
C ALA A 145 18.15 -2.77 10.56
N ALA A 146 18.97 -2.34 11.52
CA ALA A 146 18.96 -0.97 12.05
C ALA A 146 19.39 0.08 11.00
N ALA A 147 20.03 -0.33 9.91
CA ALA A 147 20.46 0.55 8.83
C ALA A 147 19.30 1.40 8.29
N TYR A 148 18.10 0.82 8.14
CA TYR A 148 16.93 1.55 7.63
C TYR A 148 16.50 2.72 8.51
N ASP A 149 16.58 2.57 9.84
CA ASP A 149 16.23 3.64 10.77
C ASP A 149 17.28 4.76 10.75
N TYR A 150 18.55 4.43 10.50
CA TYR A 150 19.58 5.42 10.23
C TYR A 150 19.38 6.14 8.89
N PHE A 151 18.98 5.43 7.83
CA PHE A 151 18.62 6.07 6.56
C PHE A 151 17.44 7.05 6.73
N LYS A 152 16.46 6.72 7.59
CA LYS A 152 15.38 7.65 7.93
C LYS A 152 15.87 8.85 8.74
N ARG A 153 16.68 8.62 9.78
CA ARG A 153 17.27 9.71 10.56
C ARG A 153 18.15 10.61 9.71
N ALA A 154 18.82 10.06 8.70
CA ALA A 154 19.66 10.83 7.80
C ALA A 154 18.88 11.77 6.87
N LEU A 155 17.55 11.63 6.77
CA LEU A 155 16.69 12.64 6.14
C LEU A 155 16.53 13.89 7.01
N THR A 156 16.57 13.72 8.34
CA THR A 156 16.42 14.80 9.32
C THR A 156 17.78 15.38 9.73
N ASP A 157 18.78 14.53 9.93
CA ASP A 157 20.12 14.88 10.39
C ASP A 157 21.19 14.38 9.41
N THR A 158 21.80 15.29 8.65
CA THR A 158 22.82 15.01 7.64
C THR A 158 24.15 14.48 8.22
N THR A 159 24.33 14.56 9.55
CA THR A 159 25.56 14.22 10.28
C THR A 159 25.80 12.71 10.43
N VAL A 160 24.76 11.89 10.26
CA VAL A 160 24.84 10.41 10.37
C VAL A 160 25.83 9.82 9.37
N PHE A 161 26.01 10.47 8.21
CA PHE A 161 26.93 10.05 7.17
C PHE A 161 28.31 10.72 7.24
N ASP A 162 28.56 11.65 8.16
CA ASP A 162 29.91 12.23 8.35
C ASP A 162 30.86 11.27 9.09
N GLU A 163 30.30 10.34 9.88
CA GLU A 163 31.07 9.26 10.51
C GLU A 163 31.50 8.18 9.49
N CYS A 164 30.88 8.15 8.32
CA CYS A 164 31.21 7.21 7.25
C CYS A 164 32.22 7.87 6.31
N ASN A 165 33.44 7.31 6.28
CA ASN A 165 34.53 7.71 5.38
C ASN A 165 34.24 7.26 3.92
N LEU A 166 33.10 7.70 3.38
CA LEU A 166 32.65 7.49 2.01
C LEU A 166 33.10 8.65 1.14
N ASP A 167 33.40 8.36 -0.12
CA ASP A 167 33.74 9.37 -1.10
C ASP A 167 32.58 10.39 -1.21
N PRO A 168 32.85 11.71 -1.25
CA PRO A 168 31.82 12.74 -1.29
C PRO A 168 30.85 12.59 -2.48
N ASP A 169 31.29 11.98 -3.60
CA ASP A 169 30.41 11.70 -4.75
C ASP A 169 29.42 10.56 -4.49
N ILE A 170 29.79 9.58 -3.66
CA ILE A 170 28.90 8.50 -3.25
C ILE A 170 27.86 9.03 -2.25
N LYS A 171 28.30 9.89 -1.32
CA LYS A 171 27.44 10.45 -0.28
C LYS A 171 26.32 11.33 -0.87
N SER A 172 26.62 12.17 -1.86
CA SER A 172 25.62 13.03 -2.51
C SER A 172 24.57 12.22 -3.25
N LYS A 173 24.99 11.24 -4.06
CA LYS A 173 24.08 10.34 -4.80
C LYS A 173 23.26 9.45 -3.87
N LEU A 174 23.87 8.96 -2.79
CA LEU A 174 23.17 8.20 -1.77
C LEU A 174 22.08 9.07 -1.11
N LEU A 175 22.38 10.32 -0.73
CA LEU A 175 21.39 11.25 -0.16
C LEU A 175 20.26 11.57 -1.15
N GLU A 176 20.56 11.77 -2.43
CA GLU A 176 19.53 11.94 -3.46
C GLU A 176 18.63 10.71 -3.61
N ASP A 177 19.20 9.52 -3.63
CA ASP A 177 18.42 8.29 -3.75
C ASP A 177 17.63 7.97 -2.48
N ILE A 178 18.18 8.24 -1.30
CA ILE A 178 17.45 8.13 -0.02
C ILE A 178 16.30 9.12 -0.01
N THR A 179 16.53 10.39 -0.35
CA THR A 179 15.45 11.40 -0.38
C THR A 179 14.39 11.03 -1.40
N LYS A 180 14.71 10.53 -2.59
CA LYS A 180 13.72 10.11 -3.59
C LYS A 180 12.94 8.85 -3.19
N LYS A 181 13.58 7.90 -2.51
CA LYS A 181 13.04 6.55 -2.27
C LYS A 181 12.47 6.34 -0.88
N LEU A 182 12.87 7.18 0.08
CA LEU A 182 12.51 7.11 1.49
C LEU A 182 11.75 8.36 1.97
N THR A 183 11.56 9.38 1.12
CA THR A 183 10.58 10.42 1.45
C THR A 183 9.22 9.73 1.64
N PRO A 184 8.55 9.98 2.78
CA PRO A 184 7.17 9.57 2.91
C PRO A 184 6.41 10.24 1.76
N GLN A 185 5.71 9.44 0.95
CA GLN A 185 4.76 10.00 0.00
C GLN A 185 3.74 10.81 0.81
N ALA A 186 3.42 12.01 0.33
CA ALA A 186 2.48 12.89 1.01
C ALA A 186 1.17 12.14 1.25
N VAL A 187 0.84 11.94 2.51
CA VAL A 187 -0.35 11.23 2.93
C VAL A 187 -1.50 12.22 2.94
N LYS A 188 -2.61 11.84 2.32
CA LYS A 188 -3.85 12.61 2.40
C LYS A 188 -4.57 12.27 3.70
N ILE A 189 -4.86 13.29 4.48
CA ILE A 189 -5.71 13.23 5.66
C ILE A 189 -7.06 13.76 5.25
N ARG A 190 -8.10 12.98 5.50
CA ARG A 190 -9.48 13.33 5.22
C ARG A 190 -10.27 13.34 6.53
N ALA A 191 -11.10 14.35 6.73
CA ALA A 191 -12.12 14.34 7.76
C ALA A 191 -13.44 14.83 7.17
N ASP A 192 -14.53 14.23 7.62
CA ASP A 192 -15.88 14.58 7.16
C ASP A 192 -16.64 15.17 8.36
N PHE A 193 -17.23 16.34 8.17
CA PHE A 193 -17.96 17.06 9.20
C PHE A 193 -19.21 17.70 8.63
N GLU A 194 -20.27 17.69 9.41
CA GLU A 194 -21.53 18.34 9.13
C GLU A 194 -21.56 19.72 9.75
N VAL A 195 -21.94 20.72 8.96
CA VAL A 195 -22.20 22.08 9.43
C VAL A 195 -23.62 22.46 9.07
N SER A 196 -24.40 22.82 10.08
CA SER A 196 -25.72 23.42 9.90
C SER A 196 -25.82 24.74 10.66
N CYS A 197 -26.29 25.78 9.98
CA CYS A 197 -26.58 27.07 10.60
C CYS A 197 -27.92 27.56 10.08
N PHE A 198 -28.88 27.76 10.99
CA PHE A 198 -30.26 28.17 10.67
C PHE A 198 -30.49 29.68 10.86
N ALA A 199 -29.43 30.47 11.07
CA ALA A 199 -29.52 31.92 11.24
C ALA A 199 -29.80 32.65 9.91
N TYR A 200 -30.33 33.88 9.99
CA TYR A 200 -30.67 34.74 8.84
C TYR A 200 -29.44 35.13 7.97
N GLU A 201 -28.22 34.84 8.45
CA GLU A 201 -26.94 34.98 7.73
C GLU A 201 -26.11 33.67 7.75
N GLY A 202 -26.78 32.51 7.86
CA GLY A 202 -26.10 31.22 8.05
C GLY A 202 -25.10 30.86 6.96
N VAL A 203 -25.37 31.21 5.70
CA VAL A 203 -24.45 30.94 4.57
C VAL A 203 -23.16 31.76 4.69
N GLU A 204 -23.23 33.00 5.18
CA GLU A 204 -22.06 33.84 5.39
C GLU A 204 -21.24 33.36 6.58
N ALA A 205 -21.89 33.00 7.68
CA ALA A 205 -21.25 32.41 8.86
C ALA A 205 -20.47 31.13 8.52
N VAL A 206 -21.06 30.24 7.72
CA VAL A 206 -20.39 29.00 7.27
C VAL A 206 -19.20 29.32 6.37
N LYS A 207 -19.35 30.22 5.39
CA LYS A 207 -18.23 30.63 4.53
C LYS A 207 -17.08 31.24 5.33
N GLU A 208 -17.38 32.09 6.30
CA GLU A 208 -16.39 32.74 7.15
C GLU A 208 -15.66 31.75 8.07
N ALA A 209 -16.36 30.74 8.58
CA ALA A 209 -15.77 29.63 9.33
C ALA A 209 -14.81 28.79 8.46
N LEU A 210 -15.21 28.49 7.22
CA LEU A 210 -14.38 27.75 6.27
C LEU A 210 -13.13 28.53 5.84
N ILE A 211 -13.22 29.86 5.70
CA ILE A 211 -12.07 30.72 5.39
C ILE A 211 -11.06 30.72 6.54
N VAL A 212 -11.51 30.79 7.79
CA VAL A 212 -10.63 30.71 8.96
C VAL A 212 -9.94 29.34 9.03
N GLY A 213 -10.69 28.25 8.81
CA GLY A 213 -10.12 26.90 8.73
C GLY A 213 -9.07 26.76 7.62
N LYS A 214 -9.28 27.45 6.48
CA LYS A 214 -8.30 27.49 5.38
C LYS A 214 -7.06 28.33 5.71
N GLN A 215 -7.19 29.41 6.49
CA GLN A 215 -6.07 30.27 6.88
C GLN A 215 -5.09 29.60 7.84
N HIS A 216 -5.53 28.57 8.59
CA HIS A 216 -4.63 27.76 9.40
C HIS A 216 -3.69 26.84 8.59
N SER A 217 -3.85 26.80 7.26
CA SER A 217 -2.96 26.05 6.36
C SER A 217 -1.56 26.64 6.36
N SER A 218 -0.53 25.82 6.60
CA SER A 218 0.87 26.21 6.37
C SER A 218 1.27 25.98 4.91
N GLU A 219 2.27 26.69 4.37
CA GLU A 219 2.76 26.51 2.98
C GLU A 219 3.20 25.06 2.66
N ILE A 220 3.55 24.29 3.70
CA ILE A 220 3.97 22.89 3.61
C ILE A 220 2.76 21.93 3.55
N MET A 221 1.56 22.38 3.91
CA MET A 221 0.34 21.56 4.05
C MET A 221 -0.89 22.30 3.48
N PRO A 222 -1.19 22.15 2.17
CA PRO A 222 -2.40 22.73 1.60
C PRO A 222 -3.63 21.97 2.13
N ILE A 223 -4.48 22.67 2.88
CA ILE A 223 -5.80 22.19 3.28
C ILE A 223 -6.81 22.64 2.22
N LYS A 224 -7.54 21.69 1.65
CA LYS A 224 -8.67 21.92 0.76
C LYS A 224 -9.94 21.50 1.48
N ILE A 225 -10.95 22.35 1.47
CA ILE A 225 -12.27 22.01 1.99
C ILE A 225 -13.20 22.00 0.79
N ASN A 226 -13.84 20.86 0.54
CA ASN A 226 -14.85 20.70 -0.49
C ASN A 226 -16.20 20.44 0.17
N LEU A 227 -17.26 20.86 -0.50
CA LEU A 227 -18.62 20.47 -0.17
C LEU A 227 -18.94 19.22 -0.98
N ILE A 228 -19.44 18.17 -0.33
CA ILE A 228 -20.00 17.00 -1.01
C ILE A 228 -21.48 17.30 -1.25
N ALA A 229 -22.25 17.39 -0.16
CA ALA A 229 -23.65 17.75 -0.14
C ALA A 229 -23.92 18.72 1.03
N ALA A 230 -25.00 19.49 1.02
CA ALA A 230 -25.41 20.19 2.24
C ALA A 230 -26.15 19.19 3.15
N PRO A 231 -25.78 18.97 4.43
CA PRO A 231 -24.84 19.72 5.30
C PRO A 231 -23.42 19.13 5.44
N LEU A 232 -23.00 18.19 4.60
CA LEU A 232 -21.74 17.43 4.64
C LEU A 232 -20.55 18.11 3.93
N PHE A 233 -19.51 18.43 4.70
CA PHE A 233 -18.24 18.99 4.21
C PHE A 233 -17.10 17.99 4.41
N VAL A 234 -16.17 17.99 3.45
CA VAL A 234 -14.92 17.23 3.53
C VAL A 234 -13.73 18.17 3.58
N ILE A 235 -12.85 17.97 4.57
CA ILE A 235 -11.54 18.61 4.66
C ILE A 235 -10.48 17.60 4.26
N THR A 236 -9.74 17.91 3.20
CA THR A 236 -8.58 17.14 2.73
C THR A 236 -7.32 17.94 2.99
N ALA A 237 -6.35 17.36 3.68
CA ALA A 237 -5.05 17.96 3.91
C ALA A 237 -3.93 17.01 3.47
N GLN A 238 -2.83 17.54 2.96
CA GLN A 238 -1.68 16.74 2.53
C GLN A 238 -0.51 16.95 3.48
N THR A 239 -0.01 15.88 4.14
CA THR A 239 1.16 15.97 5.03
C THR A 239 2.18 14.88 4.82
N MET A 240 3.43 15.23 5.11
CA MET A 240 4.55 14.29 5.19
C MET A 240 4.58 13.57 6.55
N GLU A 241 4.06 14.22 7.59
CA GLU A 241 4.02 13.69 8.95
C GLU A 241 2.59 13.41 9.42
N ARG A 242 2.41 12.22 10.01
CA ARG A 242 1.11 11.66 10.40
C ARG A 242 0.55 12.37 11.63
N GLU A 243 1.37 12.58 12.64
CA GLU A 243 0.93 13.10 13.94
C GLU A 243 0.70 14.62 13.89
N GLU A 244 1.62 15.38 13.28
CA GLU A 244 1.42 16.82 13.08
C GLU A 244 0.22 17.12 12.19
N GLY A 245 -0.05 16.27 11.19
CA GLY A 245 -1.17 16.47 10.28
C GLY A 245 -2.53 16.31 10.95
N ILE A 246 -2.70 15.26 11.76
CA ILE A 246 -3.94 15.03 12.51
C ILE A 246 -4.19 16.20 13.48
N ALA A 247 -3.16 16.60 14.24
CA ALA A 247 -3.28 17.70 15.20
C ALA A 247 -3.63 19.05 14.55
N LYS A 248 -3.15 19.32 13.33
CA LYS A 248 -3.50 20.55 12.59
C LYS A 248 -4.94 20.52 12.06
N VAL A 249 -5.41 19.36 11.58
CA VAL A 249 -6.80 19.20 11.13
C VAL A 249 -7.76 19.32 12.33
N GLU A 250 -7.42 18.74 13.48
CA GLU A 250 -8.21 18.90 14.71
C GLU A 250 -8.32 20.36 15.15
N LYS A 251 -7.20 21.10 15.14
CA LYS A 251 -7.22 22.54 15.44
C LYS A 251 -8.11 23.32 14.46
N ALA A 252 -8.04 23.01 13.16
CA ALA A 252 -8.91 23.65 12.18
C ALA A 252 -10.39 23.33 12.42
N LEU A 253 -10.72 22.11 12.84
CA LEU A 253 -12.09 21.71 13.22
C LEU A 253 -12.56 22.44 14.48
N ASP A 254 -11.70 22.60 15.48
CA ASP A 254 -12.02 23.35 16.71
C ASP A 254 -12.27 24.84 16.45
N ASP A 255 -11.48 25.45 15.56
CA ASP A 255 -11.68 26.85 15.14
C ASP A 255 -13.00 27.02 14.37
N ILE A 256 -13.29 26.09 13.44
CA ILE A 256 -14.56 26.05 12.70
C ILE A 256 -15.74 25.89 13.67
N LYS A 257 -15.63 24.98 14.63
CA LYS A 257 -16.66 24.73 15.66
C LYS A 257 -16.91 25.97 16.51
N SER A 258 -15.86 26.62 17.02
CA SER A 258 -15.98 27.82 17.85
C SER A 258 -16.70 28.95 17.12
N LYS A 259 -16.45 29.09 15.81
CA LYS A 259 -17.11 30.11 14.99
C LYS A 259 -18.57 29.75 14.70
N ILE A 260 -18.89 28.49 14.42
CA ILE A 260 -20.28 28.03 14.20
C ILE A 260 -21.12 28.16 15.48
N GLU A 261 -20.55 27.88 16.65
CA GLU A 261 -21.23 28.05 17.94
C GLU A 261 -21.62 29.51 18.22
N SER A 262 -20.79 30.48 17.82
CA SER A 262 -21.11 31.91 17.96
C SER A 262 -22.33 32.36 17.15
N TYR A 263 -22.65 31.64 16.07
CA TYR A 263 -23.80 31.91 15.19
C TYR A 263 -25.00 30.98 15.44
N HIS A 264 -25.03 30.26 16.59
CA HIS A 264 -26.07 29.26 16.91
C HIS A 264 -26.23 28.15 15.84
N GLY A 265 -25.13 27.74 15.20
CA GLY A 265 -25.11 26.56 14.34
C GLY A 265 -24.83 25.26 15.12
N SER A 266 -25.14 24.12 14.51
CA SER A 266 -24.76 22.81 15.01
C SER A 266 -23.64 22.21 14.15
N PHE A 267 -22.64 21.65 14.82
CA PHE A 267 -21.46 21.06 14.23
C PHE A 267 -21.33 19.60 14.69
N LYS A 268 -21.23 18.67 13.74
CA LYS A 268 -21.10 17.24 14.05
C LYS A 268 -19.99 16.63 13.20
N ILE A 269 -19.06 15.94 13.83
CA ILE A 269 -18.01 15.22 13.11
C ILE A 269 -18.57 13.84 12.75
N VAL A 270 -18.73 13.58 11.46
CA VAL A 270 -19.18 12.27 10.94
C VAL A 270 -17.99 11.32 10.93
N MET A 271 -16.83 11.83 10.49
CA MET A 271 -15.59 11.08 10.45
C MET A 271 -14.42 11.88 10.98
N ALA A 272 -13.82 11.39 12.06
CA ALA A 272 -12.57 11.89 12.60
C ALA A 272 -11.45 11.80 11.53
N PRO A 273 -10.41 12.65 11.61
CA PRO A 273 -9.32 12.69 10.64
C PRO A 273 -8.68 11.32 10.48
N LYS A 274 -8.89 10.73 9.30
CA LYS A 274 -8.30 9.46 8.89
C LYS A 274 -7.32 9.70 7.75
N ILE A 275 -6.26 8.91 7.80
CA ILE A 275 -5.32 8.78 6.69
C ILE A 275 -6.02 7.95 5.63
N VAL A 276 -6.20 8.52 4.44
CA VAL A 276 -6.85 7.85 3.33
C VAL A 276 -5.82 7.69 2.22
N THR A 277 -5.71 6.47 1.70
CA THR A 277 -4.91 6.19 0.50
C THR A 277 -5.72 6.55 -0.76
N ASP A 278 -5.04 6.85 -1.87
CA ASP A 278 -5.73 7.31 -3.10
C ASP A 278 -6.82 6.36 -3.61
N LEU A 279 -6.74 5.06 -3.30
CA LEU A 279 -7.74 4.05 -3.65
C LEU A 279 -8.99 4.09 -2.74
N GLU A 280 -8.79 4.25 -1.44
CA GLU A 280 -9.88 4.35 -0.47
C GLU A 280 -10.67 5.65 -0.62
N ASP A 281 -10.04 6.71 -1.12
CA ASP A 281 -10.69 8.00 -1.41
C ASP A 281 -11.65 7.91 -2.60
N GLU A 282 -11.32 7.08 -3.59
CA GLU A 282 -12.12 6.88 -4.80
C GLU A 282 -13.30 5.94 -4.55
N GLU A 283 -13.06 4.83 -3.82
CA GLU A 283 -14.09 3.86 -3.44
C GLU A 283 -15.20 4.52 -2.61
N ARG A 284 -14.84 5.31 -1.59
CA ARG A 284 -15.84 6.00 -0.76
C ARG A 284 -16.57 7.13 -1.50
N ARG A 285 -15.92 7.79 -2.46
CA ARG A 285 -16.62 8.82 -3.25
C ARG A 285 -17.72 8.18 -4.09
N LEU A 286 -17.44 7.03 -4.71
CA LEU A 286 -18.41 6.27 -5.48
C LEU A 286 -19.56 5.75 -4.60
N GLU A 287 -19.25 5.22 -3.41
CA GLU A 287 -20.30 4.80 -2.45
C GLU A 287 -21.26 5.95 -2.10
N LEU A 288 -20.74 7.16 -1.86
CA LEU A 288 -21.57 8.32 -1.52
C LEU A 288 -22.36 8.86 -2.73
N GLU A 289 -21.82 8.75 -3.94
CA GLU A 289 -22.54 9.10 -5.17
C GLU A 289 -23.66 8.09 -5.47
N GLU A 290 -23.44 6.81 -5.21
CA GLU A 290 -24.48 5.76 -5.31
C GLU A 290 -25.59 5.96 -4.27
N ASP A 291 -25.25 6.30 -3.01
CA ASP A 291 -26.23 6.58 -1.96
C ASP A 291 -27.11 7.82 -2.29
N ASP A 292 -26.53 8.87 -2.89
CA ASP A 292 -27.27 10.06 -3.34
C ASP A 292 -28.20 9.73 -4.55
N GLU A 293 -27.76 8.88 -5.47
CA GLU A 293 -28.59 8.42 -6.60
C GLU A 293 -29.77 7.54 -6.15
N ASP A 294 -29.55 6.71 -5.12
CA ASP A 294 -30.61 5.88 -4.52
C ASP A 294 -31.63 6.73 -3.73
N GLU A 295 -31.20 7.78 -3.00
CA GLU A 295 -32.12 8.71 -2.33
C GLU A 295 -32.95 9.56 -3.32
N GLU A 296 -32.39 9.95 -4.47
CA GLU A 296 -33.16 10.65 -5.52
C GLU A 296 -34.13 9.72 -6.27
N GLY A 297 -33.86 8.41 -6.30
CA GLY A 297 -34.67 7.38 -6.94
C GLY A 297 -35.98 7.03 -6.22
N GLU A 298 -36.01 7.13 -4.88
CA GLU A 298 -37.21 6.80 -4.09
C GLU A 298 -38.23 7.96 -3.95
N GLY A 299 -37.91 9.15 -4.47
CA GLY A 299 -38.70 10.38 -4.25
C GLY A 299 -39.83 10.70 -5.24
N ARG A 300 -40.16 9.85 -6.23
CA ARG A 300 -41.20 10.16 -7.24
C ARG A 300 -42.16 9.02 -7.57
N GLU A 301 -42.86 8.48 -6.58
CA GLU A 301 -44.19 7.91 -6.84
C GLU A 301 -45.27 8.92 -6.44
N SER A 302 -45.82 9.62 -7.44
CA SER A 302 -47.05 10.40 -7.28
C SER A 302 -48.24 9.44 -7.12
N PRO A 303 -49.23 9.75 -6.26
CA PRO A 303 -50.40 8.88 -6.07
C PRO A 303 -51.28 8.89 -7.34
N PRO A 304 -51.92 7.78 -7.72
CA PRO A 304 -52.74 7.72 -8.93
C PRO A 304 -54.07 8.44 -8.66
N GLY A 305 -54.26 9.58 -9.33
CA GLY A 305 -55.56 10.25 -9.44
C GLY A 305 -56.36 9.65 -10.59
N GLU A 306 -57.65 9.43 -10.32
CA GLU A 306 -58.68 8.90 -11.21
C GLU A 306 -58.94 9.78 -12.45
N ASP A 307 -59.61 9.15 -13.42
CA ASP A 307 -60.28 9.68 -14.62
C ASP A 307 -59.47 9.73 -15.93
N ASP A 308 -59.54 8.66 -16.73
CA ASP A 308 -59.93 8.82 -18.15
C ASP A 308 -60.60 7.53 -18.69
N ASP A 309 -61.80 7.73 -19.22
CA ASP A 309 -62.68 6.72 -19.79
C ASP A 309 -62.32 6.49 -21.26
N GLY A 310 -62.13 5.22 -21.65
CA GLY A 310 -62.52 4.73 -22.97
C GLY A 310 -61.41 4.41 -23.97
N LEU A 311 -61.12 3.11 -24.11
CA LEU A 311 -61.43 2.30 -25.30
C LEU A 311 -60.70 0.94 -25.19
N VAL A 312 -61.49 -0.13 -24.97
CA VAL A 312 -61.01 -1.50 -25.01
C VAL A 312 -60.93 -1.96 -26.47
N ALA A 313 -59.74 -2.38 -26.92
CA ALA A 313 -59.53 -3.14 -28.15
C ALA A 313 -59.11 -4.58 -27.80
N PRO A 314 -59.53 -5.60 -28.59
CA PRO A 314 -59.63 -6.98 -28.13
C PRO A 314 -58.30 -7.74 -28.13
N LYS A 315 -58.21 -8.75 -27.25
CA LYS A 315 -57.09 -9.68 -27.10
C LYS A 315 -56.89 -10.54 -28.36
N GLY A 316 -55.63 -10.67 -28.80
CA GLY A 316 -55.20 -11.77 -29.68
C GLY A 316 -54.24 -11.43 -30.83
N LEU A 317 -53.21 -10.59 -30.63
CA LEU A 317 -52.23 -10.29 -31.69
C LEU A 317 -50.75 -10.40 -31.28
N ASP A 318 -50.46 -10.96 -30.10
CA ASP A 318 -49.09 -11.10 -29.61
C ASP A 318 -48.46 -12.48 -29.93
N GLU A 319 -49.24 -13.46 -30.39
CA GLU A 319 -48.73 -14.82 -30.66
C GLU A 319 -48.07 -14.99 -32.05
N GLU A 320 -48.24 -14.04 -32.99
CA GLU A 320 -47.61 -14.13 -34.32
C GLU A 320 -46.24 -13.42 -34.40
N ALA A 321 -45.95 -12.48 -33.48
CA ALA A 321 -44.67 -11.75 -33.46
C ALA A 321 -43.53 -12.57 -32.83
N ASP A 322 -43.84 -13.41 -31.84
CA ASP A 322 -42.83 -14.23 -31.14
C ASP A 322 -42.33 -15.43 -31.97
N ILE A 323 -43.14 -15.89 -32.94
CA ILE A 323 -42.76 -17.02 -33.82
C ILE A 323 -41.80 -16.57 -34.93
N GLU A 324 -41.86 -15.30 -35.36
CA GLU A 324 -41.00 -14.77 -36.41
C GLU A 324 -39.58 -14.43 -35.88
N GLU A 325 -39.44 -14.15 -34.58
CA GLU A 325 -38.13 -13.85 -33.98
C GLU A 325 -37.29 -15.11 -33.69
N GLU A 326 -37.90 -16.24 -33.32
CA GLU A 326 -37.18 -17.51 -33.12
C GLU A 326 -36.65 -18.11 -34.43
N ALA A 327 -37.32 -17.88 -35.57
CA ALA A 327 -36.87 -18.34 -36.87
C ALA A 327 -35.59 -17.61 -37.36
N ARG A 328 -35.26 -16.44 -36.79
CA ARG A 328 -34.13 -15.61 -37.20
C ARG A 328 -32.82 -15.94 -36.48
N LYS A 329 -32.87 -16.63 -35.32
CA LYS A 329 -31.68 -17.00 -34.52
C LYS A 329 -31.08 -18.37 -34.88
N GLY A 330 -31.67 -19.11 -35.82
CA GLY A 330 -31.37 -20.52 -36.07
C GLY A 330 -30.56 -20.88 -37.33
N ARG A 331 -29.59 -20.07 -37.80
CA ARG A 331 -28.67 -20.51 -38.87
C ARG A 331 -27.18 -20.35 -38.50
N PRO A 332 -26.35 -21.41 -38.60
CA PRO A 332 -24.93 -21.36 -38.27
C PRO A 332 -24.11 -20.67 -39.38
N LEU A 333 -23.07 -19.92 -39.00
CA LEU A 333 -22.12 -19.29 -39.91
C LEU A 333 -21.25 -20.32 -40.64
N SER A 334 -21.02 -20.14 -41.93
CA SER A 334 -20.05 -20.88 -42.75
C SER A 334 -18.97 -19.95 -43.32
N ASP A 335 -17.74 -20.47 -43.42
CA ASP A 335 -16.43 -19.82 -43.59
C ASP A 335 -16.14 -19.09 -44.93
N GLU A 336 -17.01 -18.22 -45.46
CA GLU A 336 -16.70 -17.46 -46.70
C GLU A 336 -16.56 -15.93 -46.58
N ASP A 337 -16.78 -15.32 -45.41
CA ASP A 337 -16.74 -13.84 -45.27
C ASP A 337 -15.36 -13.27 -44.85
N PHE A 338 -14.27 -14.05 -44.92
CA PHE A 338 -12.93 -13.61 -44.49
C PHE A 338 -12.04 -13.00 -45.59
N LYS A 339 -12.59 -12.62 -46.74
CA LYS A 339 -11.84 -11.97 -47.82
C LYS A 339 -12.64 -10.84 -48.46
N GLU A 340 -12.62 -9.67 -47.84
CA GLU A 340 -12.63 -8.37 -48.52
C GLU A 340 -12.51 -7.28 -47.44
N GLU A 341 -11.28 -6.94 -47.08
CA GLU A 341 -10.85 -5.58 -46.66
C GLU A 341 -9.36 -5.65 -46.27
N SER A 342 -8.55 -5.80 -47.29
CA SER A 342 -7.14 -5.43 -47.24
C SER A 342 -6.81 -4.79 -48.58
N ASP A 343 -7.03 -3.48 -48.65
CA ASP A 343 -6.32 -2.54 -49.53
C ASP A 343 -6.21 -1.19 -48.82
#